data_AF-A0A3B4EQP3-F1
#
_entry.id   AF-A0A3B4EQP3-F1
#
_cell.length_a   1.000
_cell.length_b   1.000
_cell.length_c   1.000
_cell.angle_alpha   90.00
_cell.angle_beta   90.00
_cell.angle_gamma   90.00
#
_symmetry.space_group_name_H-M   'P 1'
#
loop_
_entity.id
_entity.type
_entity.pdbx_description
1 polymer ?
#
loop_
_entity_poly.entity_id
_entity_poly.type
_entity_poly.pdbx_seq_one_letter_code
_entity_poly.pdbx_strand_id
1 'polypeptide(L)'
;MVYSSALVFGHLLSEEENVVEMIGKCFCPLKTTGQKMSSSRRGSVESYEESESISSFADLDAGLEHEQRLFQQVVTQQMERRLTEAKASILNCQVLLLPRHMTTRISQDVVRASADEPCGLRGASIKLYIDGKDGLKYIGSIFPDSSVTPTFELSVVFKAESDGWPSFKNIFDGNKVLKLRPEYRLVKRKLYSSASPVVHDFN
;
A
#
# COMPACT_ATOMS: atom_id res chain seq x y z
N MET A 1 -28.09 45.30 6.56
CA MET A 1 -27.62 44.00 7.08
C MET A 1 -26.30 43.70 6.40
N VAL A 2 -25.21 43.71 7.17
CA VAL A 2 -23.86 43.37 6.71
C VAL A 2 -23.61 41.94 7.19
N TYR A 3 -23.40 40.99 6.29
CA TYR A 3 -22.96 39.65 6.68
C TYR A 3 -21.44 39.56 6.54
N SER A 4 -20.82 39.33 7.70
CA SER A 4 -19.39 39.13 7.90
C SER A 4 -19.00 37.67 7.63
N SER A 5 -17.75 37.49 7.21
CA SER A 5 -17.05 36.29 6.74
C SER A 5 -16.66 35.28 7.83
N ALA A 6 -16.46 34.02 7.45
CA ALA A 6 -15.48 33.14 8.10
C ALA A 6 -14.77 32.26 7.06
N LEU A 7 -13.51 32.60 6.78
CA LEU A 7 -12.53 31.72 6.16
C LEU A 7 -12.06 30.73 7.24
N VAL A 8 -12.23 29.43 7.01
CA VAL A 8 -11.58 28.38 7.81
C VAL A 8 -10.39 27.87 7.01
N PHE A 9 -9.23 28.49 7.26
CA PHE A 9 -7.93 27.93 6.93
C PHE A 9 -7.43 27.15 8.16
N GLY A 10 -7.01 25.91 7.95
CA GLY A 10 -6.10 25.23 8.87
C GLY A 10 -6.58 23.90 9.43
N HIS A 11 -6.48 22.82 8.65
CA HIS A 11 -6.24 21.47 9.18
C HIS A 11 -5.83 20.48 8.07
N LEU A 12 -4.63 20.60 7.50
CA LEU A 12 -4.18 19.61 6.51
C LEU A 12 -2.67 19.27 6.58
N LEU A 13 -1.97 19.73 7.62
CA LEU A 13 -0.51 19.54 7.73
C LEU A 13 -0.08 18.66 8.91
N SER A 14 -1.00 18.28 9.82
CA SER A 14 -0.68 17.52 11.04
C SER A 14 -0.65 16.00 10.84
N GLU A 15 -1.39 15.47 9.87
CA GLU A 15 -1.53 14.03 9.69
C GLU A 15 -0.33 13.39 8.96
N GLU A 16 0.37 14.14 8.10
CA GLU A 16 1.53 13.62 7.37
C GLU A 16 2.76 13.44 8.27
N GLU A 17 2.99 14.33 9.23
CA GLU A 17 4.09 14.20 10.21
C GLU A 17 3.90 12.97 11.13
N ASN A 18 2.66 12.66 11.52
CA ASN A 18 2.34 11.53 12.39
C ASN A 18 2.62 10.17 11.71
N VAL A 19 2.31 10.07 10.40
CA VAL A 19 2.59 8.85 9.63
C VAL A 19 4.10 8.61 9.50
N VAL A 20 4.88 9.66 9.25
CA VAL A 20 6.35 9.59 9.19
C VAL A 20 6.94 9.21 10.56
N GLU A 21 6.39 9.74 11.64
CA GLU A 21 6.81 9.42 13.01
C GLU A 21 6.48 7.97 13.42
N MET A 22 5.33 7.44 12.98
CA MET A 22 4.95 6.04 13.21
C MET A 22 5.85 5.05 12.46
N ILE A 23 6.30 5.39 11.24
CA ILE A 23 7.22 4.56 10.46
C ILE A 23 8.60 4.45 11.14
N GLY A 24 9.01 5.48 11.91
CA GLY A 24 10.26 5.47 12.67
C GLY A 24 10.27 4.60 13.93
N LYS A 25 9.09 4.26 14.48
CA LYS A 25 8.97 3.61 15.81
C LYS A 25 8.92 2.07 15.77
N CYS A 26 8.93 1.44 14.60
CA CYS A 26 8.81 -0.02 14.47
C CYS A 26 10.13 -0.82 14.59
N PHE A 27 11.20 -0.24 15.13
CA PHE A 27 12.45 -0.95 15.40
C PHE A 27 12.54 -1.40 16.86
N CYS A 28 11.98 -2.58 17.19
CA CYS A 28 12.43 -3.53 18.22
C CYS A 28 11.42 -4.68 18.42
N PRO A 29 11.84 -5.97 18.46
CA PRO A 29 10.92 -7.10 18.64
C PRO A 29 10.75 -7.49 20.12
N LEU A 30 9.52 -7.45 20.63
CA LEU A 30 9.15 -8.13 21.88
C LEU A 30 8.26 -9.36 21.58
N LYS A 31 8.69 -10.50 22.12
CA LYS A 31 8.01 -11.81 22.14
C LYS A 31 7.08 -11.89 23.36
N THR A 32 5.94 -12.60 23.23
CA THR A 32 5.32 -13.57 24.17
C THR A 32 3.90 -13.92 23.67
N THR A 33 3.62 -15.18 23.31
CA THR A 33 3.09 -16.33 24.12
C THR A 33 1.59 -16.23 24.43
N GLY A 34 0.86 -17.31 24.12
CA GLY A 34 -0.60 -17.35 24.01
C GLY A 34 -1.39 -17.69 25.27
N GLN A 35 -2.72 -17.77 25.12
CA GLN A 35 -3.63 -18.44 26.03
C GLN A 35 -4.99 -18.74 25.38
N LYS A 36 -5.65 -19.78 25.89
CA LYS A 36 -6.81 -20.52 25.34
C LYS A 36 -8.12 -20.20 26.09
N MET A 37 -9.22 -20.46 25.37
CA MET A 37 -10.56 -20.95 25.79
C MET A 37 -11.59 -19.98 26.40
N SER A 38 -12.78 -19.93 25.79
CA SER A 38 -13.99 -20.50 26.42
C SER A 38 -15.14 -20.64 25.41
N SER A 39 -15.87 -21.75 25.53
CA SER A 39 -17.05 -22.12 24.74
C SER A 39 -18.33 -21.60 25.40
N SER A 40 -19.27 -21.07 24.62
CA SER A 40 -20.65 -20.89 25.07
C SER A 40 -21.63 -21.21 23.94
N ARG A 41 -22.65 -21.98 24.32
CA ARG A 41 -23.62 -22.70 23.49
C ARG A 41 -24.60 -21.74 22.79
N ARG A 42 -24.84 -21.92 21.49
CA ARG A 42 -26.03 -21.37 20.81
C ARG A 42 -26.41 -22.25 19.61
N GLY A 43 -27.68 -22.66 19.59
CA GLY A 43 -28.48 -23.34 18.55
C GLY A 43 -27.79 -24.04 17.38
N SER A 44 -28.03 -25.35 17.24
CA SER A 44 -27.73 -26.11 16.03
C SER A 44 -28.88 -25.91 15.03
N VAL A 45 -28.60 -25.27 13.91
CA VAL A 45 -29.49 -25.26 12.73
C VAL A 45 -29.04 -26.39 11.83
N GLU A 46 -29.92 -27.34 11.52
CA GLU A 46 -29.63 -28.41 10.56
C GLU A 46 -29.72 -27.85 9.14
N SER A 47 -28.63 -28.00 8.37
CA SER A 47 -28.54 -27.64 6.97
C SER A 47 -28.98 -28.82 6.10
N TYR A 48 -29.78 -28.55 5.08
CA TYR A 48 -30.15 -29.49 4.03
C TYR A 48 -29.00 -29.58 3.03
N GLU A 49 -28.35 -30.74 2.89
CA GLU A 49 -27.37 -30.96 1.81
C GLU A 49 -28.08 -31.37 0.54
N GLU A 50 -28.26 -30.41 -0.37
CA GLU A 50 -28.57 -30.70 -1.76
C GLU A 50 -27.31 -31.25 -2.43
N SER A 51 -27.36 -32.54 -2.74
CA SER A 51 -26.26 -33.27 -3.37
C SER A 51 -26.22 -32.95 -4.86
N GLU A 52 -25.65 -31.80 -5.24
CA GLU A 52 -25.35 -31.51 -6.65
C GLU A 52 -23.89 -31.08 -6.88
N SER A 53 -23.18 -31.95 -7.60
CA SER A 53 -22.07 -31.65 -8.52
C SER A 53 -20.74 -31.12 -7.94
N ILE A 54 -19.83 -32.05 -7.67
CA ILE A 54 -18.40 -31.80 -7.39
C ILE A 54 -17.64 -31.19 -8.60
N SER A 55 -18.29 -30.93 -9.74
CA SER A 55 -17.69 -30.29 -10.92
C SER A 55 -17.67 -28.76 -10.89
N SER A 56 -18.41 -28.10 -9.98
CA SER A 56 -18.56 -26.63 -9.98
C SER A 56 -17.41 -25.88 -9.28
N PHE A 57 -16.64 -26.52 -8.41
CA PHE A 57 -15.57 -25.85 -7.64
C PHE A 57 -14.36 -25.43 -8.48
N ALA A 58 -14.04 -26.16 -9.56
CA ALA A 58 -12.89 -25.84 -10.41
C ALA A 58 -13.14 -24.62 -11.32
N ASP A 59 -14.37 -24.40 -11.77
CA ASP A 59 -14.73 -23.25 -12.63
C ASP A 59 -14.84 -21.94 -11.84
N LEU A 60 -15.24 -22.00 -10.56
CA LEU A 60 -15.27 -20.83 -9.67
C LEU A 60 -13.86 -20.33 -9.34
N ASP A 61 -12.91 -21.24 -9.12
CA ASP A 61 -11.50 -20.93 -8.85
C ASP A 61 -10.83 -20.23 -10.05
N ALA A 62 -11.11 -20.70 -11.27
CA ALA A 62 -10.61 -20.08 -12.50
C ALA A 62 -11.11 -18.63 -12.70
N GLY A 63 -12.35 -18.34 -12.29
CA GLY A 63 -12.94 -17.00 -12.36
C GLY A 63 -12.27 -16.01 -11.39
N LEU A 64 -12.04 -16.45 -10.15
CA LEU A 64 -11.37 -15.64 -9.11
C LEU A 64 -9.93 -15.29 -9.51
N GLU A 65 -9.20 -16.27 -10.06
CA GLU A 65 -7.84 -16.08 -10.57
C GLU A 65 -7.78 -15.07 -11.72
N HIS A 66 -8.81 -15.02 -12.58
CA HIS A 66 -8.88 -14.04 -13.66
C HIS A 66 -9.10 -12.62 -13.13
N GLU A 67 -10.03 -12.45 -12.19
CA GLU A 67 -10.32 -11.16 -11.57
C GLU A 67 -9.10 -10.59 -10.83
N GLN A 68 -8.39 -11.45 -10.08
CA GLN A 68 -7.16 -11.09 -9.41
C GLN A 68 -6.08 -10.58 -10.37
N ARG A 69 -5.94 -11.18 -11.56
CA ARG A 69 -5.00 -10.72 -12.59
C ARG A 69 -5.39 -9.35 -13.14
N LEU A 70 -6.68 -9.09 -13.36
CA LEU A 70 -7.15 -7.78 -13.81
C LEU A 70 -6.84 -6.69 -12.78
N PHE A 71 -7.12 -6.95 -11.51
CA PHE A 71 -6.78 -6.03 -10.43
C PHE A 71 -5.27 -5.76 -10.35
N GLN A 72 -4.45 -6.80 -10.45
CA GLN A 72 -3.01 -6.66 -10.48
C GLN A 72 -2.54 -5.78 -11.64
N GLN A 73 -3.10 -5.97 -12.84
CA GLN A 73 -2.76 -5.16 -14.01
C GLN A 73 -3.12 -3.68 -13.82
N VAL A 74 -4.32 -3.40 -13.31
CA VAL A 74 -4.77 -2.03 -13.04
C VAL A 74 -3.86 -1.33 -12.04
N VAL A 75 -3.55 -1.98 -10.91
CA VAL A 75 -2.64 -1.40 -9.89
C VAL A 75 -1.25 -1.18 -10.48
N THR A 76 -0.73 -2.12 -11.27
CA THR A 76 0.58 -2.01 -11.91
C THR A 76 0.64 -0.78 -12.83
N GLN A 77 -0.34 -0.62 -13.72
CA GLN A 77 -0.39 0.51 -14.66
C GLN A 77 -0.51 1.86 -13.94
N GLN A 78 -1.34 1.93 -12.89
CA GLN A 78 -1.49 3.16 -12.11
C GLN A 78 -0.21 3.50 -11.35
N MET A 79 0.47 2.50 -10.80
CA MET A 79 1.74 2.67 -10.09
C MET A 79 2.84 3.19 -11.03
N GLU A 80 2.97 2.60 -12.22
CA GLU A 80 3.93 3.04 -13.23
C GLU A 80 3.66 4.47 -13.70
N ARG A 81 2.37 4.83 -13.85
CA ARG A 81 1.97 6.21 -14.15
C ARG A 81 2.42 7.17 -13.04
N ARG A 82 2.13 6.86 -11.77
CA ARG A 82 2.51 7.73 -10.65
C ARG A 82 4.02 7.86 -10.47
N LEU A 83 4.77 6.78 -10.67
CA LEU A 83 6.24 6.82 -10.67
C LEU A 83 6.78 7.73 -11.78
N THR A 84 6.14 7.69 -12.97
CA THR A 84 6.51 8.54 -14.11
C THR A 84 6.22 10.01 -13.84
N GLU A 85 5.05 10.34 -13.28
CA GLU A 85 4.66 11.70 -12.90
C GLU A 85 5.56 12.26 -11.79
N ALA A 86 5.88 11.44 -10.79
CA ALA A 86 6.73 11.82 -9.66
C ALA A 86 8.19 12.08 -10.07
N LYS A 87 8.65 11.47 -11.17
CA LYS A 87 10.03 11.59 -11.68
C LYS A 87 10.48 13.06 -11.79
N ALA A 88 9.67 13.89 -12.45
CA ALA A 88 9.98 15.30 -12.66
C ALA A 88 9.47 16.22 -11.54
N SER A 89 8.32 15.89 -10.94
CA SER A 89 7.62 16.78 -10.00
C SER A 89 8.14 16.70 -8.57
N ILE A 90 8.53 15.50 -8.11
CA ILE A 90 8.84 15.22 -6.71
C ILE A 90 10.28 14.75 -6.55
N LEU A 91 10.71 13.83 -7.40
CA LEU A 91 12.02 13.18 -7.31
C LEU A 91 13.13 14.00 -7.96
N ASN A 92 12.77 14.97 -8.83
CA ASN A 92 13.70 15.81 -9.58
C ASN A 92 14.82 14.98 -10.24
N CYS A 93 14.47 13.83 -10.80
CA CYS A 93 15.40 12.92 -11.45
C CYS A 93 15.11 12.84 -12.96
N GLN A 94 16.16 12.59 -13.75
CA GLN A 94 16.00 12.44 -15.20
C GLN A 94 15.65 11.00 -15.57
N VAL A 95 16.22 10.04 -14.83
CA VAL A 95 16.04 8.61 -15.04
C VAL A 95 15.69 7.96 -13.69
N LEU A 96 14.62 7.17 -13.67
CA LEU A 96 14.21 6.34 -12.54
C LEU A 96 14.41 4.87 -12.92
N LEU A 97 15.33 4.18 -12.26
CA LEU A 97 15.63 2.77 -12.52
C LEU A 97 14.89 1.88 -11.53
N LEU A 98 14.10 0.95 -12.05
CA LEU A 98 13.38 -0.05 -11.26
C LEU A 98 13.95 -1.46 -11.50
N PRO A 99 14.04 -2.29 -10.45
CA PRO A 99 14.23 -3.73 -10.60
C PRO A 99 13.15 -4.34 -11.50
N ARG A 100 13.53 -5.37 -12.26
CA ARG A 100 12.63 -6.06 -13.18
C ARG A 100 11.42 -6.61 -12.43
N HIS A 101 10.23 -6.41 -12.99
CA HIS A 101 8.95 -6.87 -12.44
C HIS A 101 8.62 -6.30 -11.03
N MET A 102 9.29 -5.25 -10.55
CA MET A 102 9.05 -4.69 -9.22
C MET A 102 7.58 -4.25 -9.04
N THR A 103 7.06 -3.44 -9.95
CA THR A 103 5.66 -2.96 -9.93
C THR A 103 4.66 -4.11 -9.97
N THR A 104 4.94 -5.12 -10.81
CA THR A 104 4.13 -6.33 -10.91
C THR A 104 4.08 -7.14 -9.61
N ARG A 105 5.22 -7.34 -8.93
CA ARG A 105 5.31 -8.04 -7.63
C ARG A 105 4.56 -7.28 -6.54
N ILE A 106 4.80 -5.97 -6.44
CA ILE A 106 4.11 -5.12 -5.46
C ILE A 106 2.60 -5.18 -5.68
N SER A 107 2.13 -5.10 -6.93
CA SER A 107 0.69 -5.21 -7.22
C SER A 107 0.08 -6.54 -6.76
N GLN A 108 0.82 -7.65 -6.85
CA GLN A 108 0.34 -8.95 -6.33
C GLN A 108 0.20 -8.91 -4.82
N ASP A 109 1.20 -8.37 -4.12
CA ASP A 109 1.17 -8.27 -2.67
C ASP A 109 0.11 -7.28 -2.19
N VAL A 110 -0.14 -6.21 -2.94
CA VAL A 110 -1.23 -5.26 -2.69
C VAL A 110 -2.59 -5.93 -2.78
N VAL A 111 -2.84 -6.71 -3.85
CA VAL A 111 -4.09 -7.46 -3.99
C VAL A 111 -4.23 -8.48 -2.86
N ARG A 112 -3.16 -9.23 -2.56
CA ARG A 112 -3.17 -10.23 -1.47
C ARG A 112 -3.42 -9.59 -0.10
N ALA A 113 -2.76 -8.48 0.21
CA ALA A 113 -2.93 -7.77 1.48
C ALA A 113 -4.34 -7.18 1.67
N SER A 114 -5.08 -7.02 0.58
CA SER A 114 -6.44 -6.48 0.55
C SER A 114 -7.52 -7.55 0.66
N ALA A 115 -7.21 -8.84 0.47
CA ALA A 115 -8.21 -9.91 0.37
C ALA A 115 -9.10 -10.05 1.62
N ASP A 116 -8.52 -9.84 2.80
CA ASP A 116 -9.22 -9.96 4.09
C ASP A 116 -9.88 -8.65 4.56
N GLU A 117 -9.82 -7.59 3.74
CA GLU A 117 -10.42 -6.30 4.10
C GLU A 117 -11.81 -6.11 3.48
N PRO A 118 -12.70 -5.33 4.11
CA PRO A 118 -14.00 -4.99 3.54
C PRO A 118 -13.86 -4.39 2.14
N CYS A 119 -14.63 -4.91 1.19
CA CYS A 119 -14.59 -4.54 -0.23
C CYS A 119 -13.27 -4.88 -0.95
N GLY A 120 -12.38 -5.66 -0.34
CA GLY A 120 -11.13 -6.09 -0.95
C GLY A 120 -10.28 -4.92 -1.42
N LEU A 121 -9.65 -5.08 -2.59
CA LEU A 121 -8.87 -4.01 -3.22
C LEU A 121 -9.68 -2.72 -3.46
N ARG A 122 -10.99 -2.82 -3.74
CA ARG A 122 -11.84 -1.64 -4.00
C ARG A 122 -11.96 -0.73 -2.78
N GLY A 123 -11.84 -1.28 -1.58
CA GLY A 123 -11.83 -0.52 -0.32
C GLY A 123 -10.47 0.09 0.04
N ALA A 124 -9.45 -0.06 -0.80
CA ALA A 124 -8.08 0.39 -0.50
C ALA A 124 -7.87 1.85 -0.88
N SER A 125 -7.22 2.62 0.00
CA SER A 125 -6.44 3.80 -0.39
C SER A 125 -4.97 3.43 -0.44
N ILE A 126 -4.43 3.27 -1.64
CA ILE A 126 -3.03 2.84 -1.81
C ILE A 126 -2.17 4.10 -1.89
N LYS A 127 -1.27 4.30 -0.93
CA LYS A 127 -0.33 5.43 -0.93
C LYS A 127 1.05 4.96 -1.33
N LEU A 128 1.75 5.74 -2.15
CA LEU A 128 3.08 5.40 -2.65
C LEU A 128 4.11 6.37 -2.05
N TYR A 129 5.20 5.82 -1.54
CA TYR A 129 6.30 6.57 -0.93
C TYR A 129 7.65 6.06 -1.41
N ILE A 130 8.64 6.96 -1.49
CA ILE A 130 10.04 6.60 -1.70
C ILE A 130 10.83 6.97 -0.45
N ASP A 131 11.43 5.96 0.18
CA ASP A 131 12.38 6.10 1.28
C ASP A 131 13.79 6.23 0.72
N GLY A 132 14.40 7.41 0.87
CA GLY A 132 15.72 7.72 0.35
C GLY A 132 16.56 8.57 1.30
N LYS A 133 17.64 9.15 0.78
CA LYS A 133 18.60 9.92 1.60
C LYS A 133 17.97 11.14 2.30
N ASP A 134 16.99 11.76 1.65
CA ASP A 134 16.30 12.94 2.20
C ASP A 134 15.06 12.55 3.04
N GLY A 135 14.94 11.27 3.40
CA GLY A 135 13.80 10.71 4.11
C GLY A 135 12.68 10.21 3.20
N LEU A 136 11.51 10.02 3.80
CA LEU A 136 10.33 9.46 3.17
C LEU A 136 9.58 10.53 2.36
N LYS A 137 9.44 10.32 1.04
CA LYS A 137 8.74 11.22 0.12
C LYS A 137 7.46 10.58 -0.38
N TYR A 138 6.33 11.26 -0.22
CA TYR A 138 5.06 10.85 -0.85
C TYR A 138 5.11 11.12 -2.36
N ILE A 139 4.74 10.14 -3.17
CA ILE A 139 4.76 10.25 -4.64
C ILE A 139 3.37 10.17 -5.30
N GLY A 140 2.33 9.83 -4.54
CA GLY A 140 0.96 9.80 -5.01
C GLY A 140 0.12 8.65 -4.44
N SER A 141 -1.17 8.62 -4.81
CA SER A 141 -2.12 7.63 -4.32
C SER A 141 -2.99 6.99 -5.41
N ILE A 142 -3.26 5.71 -5.30
CA ILE A 142 -4.14 4.96 -6.20
C ILE A 142 -5.42 4.64 -5.43
N PHE A 143 -6.56 4.93 -6.05
CA PHE A 143 -7.88 4.55 -5.58
C PHE A 143 -8.46 3.56 -6.59
N PRO A 144 -8.44 2.24 -6.31
CA PRO A 144 -8.88 1.23 -7.27
C PRO A 144 -10.33 1.39 -7.71
N ASP A 145 -11.19 1.91 -6.81
CA ASP A 145 -12.58 2.24 -7.12
C ASP A 145 -12.96 3.57 -6.45
N SER A 146 -13.35 4.56 -7.25
CA SER A 146 -13.76 5.88 -6.75
C SER A 146 -15.20 5.94 -6.23
N SER A 147 -16.01 4.90 -6.52
CA SER A 147 -17.38 4.78 -6.02
C SER A 147 -17.46 4.23 -4.60
N VAL A 148 -16.34 3.68 -4.09
CA VAL A 148 -16.24 3.07 -2.76
C VAL A 148 -15.44 3.97 -1.85
N THR A 149 -15.97 4.26 -0.65
CA THR A 149 -15.20 4.94 0.39
C THR A 149 -14.12 4.01 0.93
N PRO A 150 -12.83 4.40 0.91
CA PRO A 150 -11.76 3.56 1.43
C PRO A 150 -11.96 3.23 2.91
N THR A 151 -11.71 1.97 3.30
CA THR A 151 -11.84 1.49 4.69
C THR A 151 -10.47 1.21 5.33
N PHE A 152 -9.44 1.04 4.50
CA PHE A 152 -8.07 0.86 4.91
C PHE A 152 -7.11 1.60 3.97
N GLU A 153 -5.94 1.93 4.50
CA GLU A 153 -4.81 2.44 3.77
C GLU A 153 -3.77 1.33 3.59
N LEU A 154 -3.17 1.28 2.40
CA LEU A 154 -2.01 0.44 2.12
C LEU A 154 -0.87 1.30 1.58
N SER A 155 0.11 1.58 2.43
CA SER A 155 1.28 2.39 2.07
C SER A 155 2.36 1.48 1.47
N VAL A 156 2.70 1.69 0.21
CA VAL A 156 3.83 1.07 -0.50
C VAL A 156 5.04 1.97 -0.34
N VAL A 157 6.08 1.48 0.31
CA VAL A 157 7.34 2.21 0.53
C VAL A 157 8.44 1.56 -0.31
N PHE A 158 8.81 2.23 -1.40
CA PHE A 158 9.96 1.88 -2.21
C PHE A 158 11.24 2.31 -1.50
N LYS A 159 12.30 1.49 -1.53
CA LYS A 159 13.61 1.86 -1.01
C LYS A 159 14.49 2.37 -2.15
N ALA A 160 14.98 3.60 -2.05
CA ALA A 160 16.00 4.10 -2.96
C ALA A 160 17.38 3.56 -2.57
N GLU A 161 18.25 3.38 -3.56
CA GLU A 161 19.65 3.05 -3.31
C GLU A 161 20.32 4.26 -2.66
N SER A 162 20.75 4.10 -1.41
CA SER A 162 21.60 5.11 -0.77
C SER A 162 22.99 4.96 -1.37
N ASP A 163 23.36 5.81 -2.34
CA ASP A 163 24.69 5.73 -2.97
C ASP A 163 25.79 5.56 -1.91
N GLY A 164 26.49 4.44 -1.94
CA GLY A 164 27.79 4.23 -1.28
C GLY A 164 28.95 4.79 -2.10
N TRP A 165 28.67 5.63 -3.11
CA TRP A 165 29.69 6.21 -3.98
C TRP A 165 30.19 7.55 -3.41
N PRO A 166 31.49 7.72 -3.13
CA PRO A 166 32.01 8.97 -2.61
C PRO A 166 31.99 10.06 -3.70
N SER A 167 31.40 11.20 -3.35
CA SER A 167 31.76 12.59 -3.66
C SER A 167 32.32 13.03 -5.03
N PHE A 168 32.21 12.26 -6.12
CA PHE A 168 32.52 12.75 -7.48
C PHE A 168 31.32 13.43 -8.17
N LYS A 169 30.27 13.77 -7.41
CA LYS A 169 29.00 14.31 -7.91
C LYS A 169 29.09 15.70 -8.54
N ASN A 170 30.19 16.43 -8.36
CA ASN A 170 30.35 17.77 -8.92
C ASN A 170 30.61 17.80 -10.45
N ILE A 171 30.64 16.65 -11.13
CA ILE A 171 30.84 16.56 -12.59
C ILE A 171 29.60 16.02 -13.33
N PHE A 172 28.65 15.39 -12.63
CA PHE A 172 27.44 14.76 -13.22
C PHE A 172 26.12 15.40 -12.76
N ASP A 173 26.14 16.68 -12.37
CA ASP A 173 24.94 17.42 -11.94
C ASP A 173 23.83 17.50 -13.01
N GLY A 174 24.11 17.12 -14.26
CA GLY A 174 23.12 17.08 -15.35
C GLY A 174 22.20 15.86 -15.38
N ASN A 175 22.62 14.70 -14.88
CA ASN A 175 21.88 13.44 -15.03
C ASN A 175 21.61 12.78 -13.67
N LYS A 176 20.63 13.31 -12.92
CA LYS A 176 20.17 12.72 -11.65
C LYS A 176 19.46 11.39 -11.94
N VAL A 177 20.20 10.28 -11.88
CA VAL A 177 19.65 8.92 -11.94
C VAL A 177 19.26 8.49 -10.53
N LEU A 178 18.00 8.10 -10.32
CA LEU A 178 17.53 7.51 -9.07
C LEU A 178 17.29 6.02 -9.29
N LYS A 179 17.94 5.17 -8.51
CA LYS A 179 17.77 3.71 -8.58
C LYS A 179 16.99 3.21 -7.37
N LEU A 180 15.93 2.45 -7.63
CA LEU A 180 15.19 1.74 -6.61
C LEU A 180 15.82 0.38 -6.34
N ARG A 181 15.77 -0.02 -5.09
CA ARG A 181 16.17 -1.34 -4.65
C ARG A 181 15.02 -2.35 -4.84
N PRO A 182 15.31 -3.67 -4.94
CA PRO A 182 14.26 -4.69 -5.04
C PRO A 182 13.41 -4.80 -3.79
N GLU A 183 13.93 -4.38 -2.63
CA GLU A 183 13.22 -4.41 -1.36
C GLU A 183 12.21 -3.26 -1.26
N TYR A 184 11.06 -3.56 -0.66
CA TYR A 184 10.01 -2.60 -0.38
C TYR A 184 9.28 -3.01 0.90
N ARG A 185 8.44 -2.09 1.39
CA ARG A 185 7.60 -2.33 2.56
C ARG A 185 6.15 -2.03 2.21
N LEU A 186 5.24 -2.86 2.71
CA LEU A 186 3.82 -2.57 2.75
C LEU A 186 3.41 -2.27 4.19
N VAL A 187 2.69 -1.18 4.41
CA VAL A 187 2.11 -0.82 5.70
C VAL A 187 0.60 -0.74 5.52
N LYS A 188 -0.13 -1.68 6.14
CA LYS A 188 -1.59 -1.70 6.13
C LYS A 188 -2.14 -1.08 7.39
N ARG A 189 -3.01 -0.08 7.27
CA ARG A 189 -3.65 0.61 8.40
C ARG A 189 -5.16 0.68 8.20
N LYS A 190 -5.95 0.32 9.20
CA LYS A 190 -7.41 0.50 9.17
C LYS A 190 -7.75 1.97 9.40
N LEU A 191 -8.63 2.55 8.59
CA LEU A 191 -8.95 3.98 8.66
C LEU A 191 -9.94 4.33 9.78
N TYR A 192 -10.80 3.38 10.14
CA TYR A 192 -11.87 3.57 11.14
C TYR A 192 -11.72 2.61 12.33
N SER A 193 -10.49 2.30 12.70
CA SER A 193 -10.18 1.41 13.82
C SER A 193 -8.87 1.84 14.49
N SER A 194 -8.79 1.65 15.81
CA SER A 194 -7.56 1.88 16.59
C SER A 194 -6.57 0.71 16.52
N ALA A 195 -6.80 -0.27 15.64
CA ALA A 195 -5.87 -1.36 15.41
C ALA A 195 -4.51 -0.84 14.94
N SER A 196 -3.42 -1.37 15.50
CA SER A 196 -2.07 -1.02 15.08
C SER A 196 -1.84 -1.38 13.61
N PRO A 197 -1.10 -0.55 12.84
CA PRO A 197 -0.73 -0.90 11.48
C PRO A 197 0.04 -2.22 11.40
N VAL A 198 -0.19 -2.98 10.33
CA VAL A 198 0.53 -4.21 10.02
C VAL A 198 1.61 -3.89 9.00
N VAL A 199 2.85 -4.29 9.28
CA VAL A 199 4.01 -4.02 8.44
C VAL A 199 4.54 -5.31 7.82
N HIS A 200 4.77 -5.29 6.52
CA HIS A 200 5.38 -6.38 5.76
C HIS A 200 6.59 -5.85 5.00
N ASP A 201 7.78 -6.36 5.33
CA ASP A 201 9.02 -6.08 4.61
C ASP A 201 9.29 -7.20 3.59
N PHE A 202 9.60 -6.81 2.36
CA PHE A 202 9.88 -7.71 1.24
C PHE A 202 11.33 -7.54 0.77
N ASN A 203 11.98 -8.64 0.40
CA ASN A 203 13.36 -8.71 -0.08
C ASN A 203 13.44 -9.07 -1.57
#